data_AF-A0A9W9TU02-F1
#
_entry.id   AF-A0A9W9TU02-F1
#
_cell.length_a   1.000
_cell.length_b   1.000
_cell.length_c   1.000
_cell.angle_alpha   90.00
_cell.angle_beta   90.00
_cell.angle_gamma   90.00
#
_symmetry.space_group_name_H-M   'P 1'
#
loop_
_entity.id
_entity.type
_entity.pdbx_description
1 polymer ?
#
loop_
_entity_poly.entity_id
_entity_poly.type
_entity_poly.pdbx_seq_one_letter_code
_entity_poly.pdbx_strand_id
1 'polypeptide(L)'
;MTHGGEKELDEMLGLVLMLCWFDISDNSRPSWVAHLNGFQDLSRTRQERPGRSIHSQELASFFDRYFAFHLVLARTAFRVNETNYQPMPPPTNLLQSPDTIDPYMGFSHSLLLLINQIAGLAWKPADEIKSMRATDVLPLRRRLEGLEQVLPSQCEDPNTECAAIAEANRLGALLLLHEICSNKSVTAINSAYCHSAESEEKSQYVKLILNLILEKKGNMMRTAVLPLWPLFLAGCCAFEEEERVKVMQLFEELEGIHRFGNVAPAMEVIKMVWRQKDLSVQDERKREKSRPIEMSIDYQNEARFSWEHAMSMLGGWKLSLT
;
A
#
# COMPACT_ATOMS: atom_id res chain seq x y z
N MET A 1 17.94 0.22 -39.16
CA MET A 1 18.74 0.19 -37.91
C MET A 1 17.89 0.35 -36.64
N THR A 2 16.64 0.80 -36.71
CA THR A 2 15.78 1.06 -35.53
C THR A 2 15.33 -0.20 -34.77
N HIS A 3 15.05 -1.31 -35.45
CA HIS A 3 14.46 -2.51 -34.82
C HIS A 3 15.30 -3.18 -33.72
N GLY A 4 16.64 -3.09 -33.78
CA GLY A 4 17.53 -3.74 -32.79
C GLY A 4 17.40 -3.10 -31.41
N GLY A 5 17.52 -1.77 -31.35
CA GLY A 5 17.49 -1.02 -30.09
C GLY A 5 16.12 -0.95 -29.42
N GLU A 6 15.02 -1.29 -30.11
CA GLU A 6 13.71 -1.52 -29.46
C GLU A 6 13.69 -2.87 -28.74
N LYS A 7 14.10 -3.95 -29.42
CA LYS A 7 14.13 -5.30 -28.85
C LYS A 7 15.05 -5.38 -27.63
N GLU A 8 16.23 -4.77 -27.70
CA GLU A 8 17.17 -4.68 -26.57
C GLU A 8 16.55 -3.98 -25.35
N LEU A 9 15.76 -2.93 -25.55
CA LEU A 9 15.15 -2.17 -24.46
C LEU A 9 13.97 -2.93 -23.83
N ASP A 10 13.21 -3.67 -24.63
CA ASP A 10 12.13 -4.53 -24.16
C ASP A 10 12.69 -5.74 -23.37
N GLU A 11 13.84 -6.28 -23.79
CA GLU A 11 14.61 -7.30 -23.05
C GLU A 11 15.18 -6.77 -21.74
N MET A 12 15.74 -5.54 -21.72
CA MET A 12 16.20 -4.89 -20.48
C MET A 12 15.07 -4.66 -19.49
N LEU A 13 13.90 -4.19 -19.93
CA LEU A 13 12.73 -4.01 -19.07
C LEU A 13 12.20 -5.34 -18.51
N GLY A 14 12.23 -6.40 -19.33
CA GLY A 14 11.95 -7.77 -18.88
C GLY A 14 12.92 -8.22 -17.78
N LEU A 15 14.22 -7.99 -17.94
CA LEU A 15 15.22 -8.32 -16.93
C LEU A 15 15.03 -7.53 -15.64
N VAL A 16 14.76 -6.23 -15.71
CA VAL A 16 14.49 -5.39 -14.53
C VAL A 16 13.23 -5.86 -13.79
N LEU A 17 12.18 -6.27 -14.51
CA LEU A 17 11.00 -6.90 -13.90
C LEU A 17 11.34 -8.22 -13.20
N MET A 18 12.10 -9.11 -13.84
CA MET A 18 12.47 -10.39 -13.24
C MET A 18 13.34 -10.23 -11.99
N LEU A 19 14.25 -9.26 -11.97
CA LEU A 19 15.06 -8.91 -10.80
C LEU A 19 14.22 -8.27 -9.68
N CYS A 20 13.29 -7.37 -10.03
CA CYS A 20 12.33 -6.79 -9.09
C CYS A 20 11.45 -7.86 -8.44
N TRP A 21 10.90 -8.76 -9.24
CA TRP A 21 10.09 -9.89 -8.77
C TRP A 21 10.91 -10.82 -7.86
N PHE A 22 12.12 -11.19 -8.26
CA PHE A 22 13.00 -12.04 -7.45
C PHE A 22 13.31 -11.42 -6.07
N ASP A 23 13.70 -10.14 -6.03
CA ASP A 23 14.01 -9.46 -4.76
C ASP A 23 12.77 -9.27 -3.87
N ILE A 24 11.57 -9.11 -4.46
CA ILE A 24 10.31 -9.08 -3.70
C ILE A 24 9.98 -10.47 -3.13
N SER A 25 10.07 -11.51 -3.95
CA SER A 25 9.75 -12.89 -3.58
C SER A 25 10.78 -13.52 -2.63
N ASP A 26 12.05 -13.10 -2.65
CA ASP A 26 13.04 -13.48 -1.65
C ASP A 26 13.08 -12.47 -0.49
N ASN A 27 12.09 -12.60 0.41
CA ASN A 27 12.01 -11.85 1.66
C ASN A 27 11.99 -10.31 1.54
N SER A 28 11.47 -9.77 0.43
CA SER A 28 11.34 -8.32 0.19
C SER A 28 12.66 -7.55 0.34
N ARG A 29 13.75 -8.08 -0.26
CA ARG A 29 15.08 -7.47 -0.29
C ARG A 29 15.02 -6.00 -0.74
N PRO A 30 15.52 -5.02 0.04
CA PRO A 30 15.39 -3.60 -0.29
C PRO A 30 15.95 -3.16 -1.66
N SER A 31 16.78 -3.98 -2.31
CA SER A 31 17.26 -3.78 -3.69
C SER A 31 16.14 -3.73 -4.73
N TRP A 32 14.94 -4.27 -4.46
CA TRP A 32 13.80 -4.15 -5.37
C TRP A 32 13.44 -2.68 -5.69
N VAL A 33 13.66 -1.76 -4.75
CA VAL A 33 13.46 -0.32 -4.95
C VAL A 33 14.50 0.27 -5.93
N ALA A 34 15.69 -0.32 -6.04
CA ALA A 34 16.66 0.09 -7.07
C ALA A 34 16.19 -0.31 -8.48
N HIS A 35 15.52 -1.47 -8.61
CA HIS A 35 14.92 -1.91 -9.87
C HIS A 35 13.75 -1.01 -10.29
N LEU A 36 12.96 -0.48 -9.33
CA LEU A 36 11.97 0.58 -9.63
C LEU A 36 12.62 1.81 -10.31
N ASN A 37 13.77 2.26 -9.80
CA ASN A 37 14.46 3.43 -10.36
C ASN A 37 15.01 3.13 -11.76
N GLY A 38 15.65 1.96 -11.94
CA GLY A 38 16.14 1.51 -13.25
C GLY A 38 15.03 1.40 -14.29
N PHE A 39 13.84 0.92 -13.90
CA PHE A 39 12.65 0.91 -14.75
C PHE A 39 12.23 2.32 -15.22
N GLN A 40 12.32 3.34 -14.36
CA GLN A 40 11.92 4.70 -14.70
C GLN A 40 12.87 5.35 -15.73
N ASP A 41 14.18 5.11 -15.59
CA ASP A 41 15.18 5.62 -16.52
C ASP A 41 15.08 4.95 -17.89
N LEU A 42 14.89 3.62 -17.92
CA LEU A 42 14.62 2.87 -19.15
C LEU A 42 13.31 3.31 -19.81
N SER A 43 12.25 3.53 -19.02
CA SER A 43 10.94 3.99 -19.54
C SER A 43 11.02 5.39 -20.14
N ARG A 44 11.81 6.31 -19.56
CA ARG A 44 12.07 7.62 -20.14
C ARG A 44 12.80 7.51 -21.48
N THR A 45 13.88 6.74 -21.52
CA THR A 45 14.63 6.45 -22.76
C THR A 45 13.76 5.78 -23.83
N ARG A 46 12.76 4.99 -23.42
CA ARG A 46 11.75 4.40 -24.32
C ARG A 46 10.81 5.45 -24.88
N GLN A 47 10.29 6.34 -24.02
CA GLN A 47 9.35 7.40 -24.41
C GLN A 47 9.93 8.34 -25.47
N GLU A 48 11.22 8.66 -25.39
CA GLU A 48 11.94 9.52 -26.34
C GLU A 48 12.09 8.91 -27.75
N ARG A 49 11.84 7.60 -27.93
CA ARG A 49 11.96 6.89 -29.23
C ARG A 49 10.60 6.74 -29.94
N PRO A 50 10.40 7.34 -31.13
CA PRO A 50 9.21 7.14 -31.96
C PRO A 50 9.31 5.87 -32.82
N GLY A 51 8.16 5.31 -33.20
CA GLY A 51 8.07 4.24 -34.23
C GLY A 51 7.79 2.81 -33.75
N ARG A 52 7.34 2.63 -32.49
CA ARG A 52 7.20 1.31 -31.85
C ARG A 52 6.16 0.39 -32.48
N SER A 53 6.51 -0.89 -32.62
CA SER A 53 5.56 -1.97 -32.95
C SER A 53 4.43 -2.13 -31.92
N ILE A 54 3.30 -2.72 -32.34
CA ILE A 54 2.14 -3.00 -31.46
C ILE A 54 2.57 -3.87 -30.27
N HIS A 55 3.33 -4.94 -30.51
CA HIS A 55 3.82 -5.84 -29.47
C HIS A 55 4.68 -5.12 -28.41
N SER A 56 5.56 -4.20 -28.84
CA SER A 56 6.35 -3.39 -27.91
C SER A 56 5.48 -2.46 -27.06
N GLN A 57 4.37 -1.94 -27.61
CA GLN A 57 3.39 -1.13 -26.86
C GLN A 57 2.59 -1.96 -25.85
N GLU A 58 2.22 -3.21 -26.19
CA GLU A 58 1.57 -4.15 -25.26
C GLU A 58 2.50 -4.51 -24.10
N LEU A 59 3.76 -4.84 -24.40
CA LEU A 59 4.80 -5.06 -23.38
C LEU A 59 5.02 -3.80 -22.52
N ALA A 60 5.01 -2.60 -23.12
CA ALA A 60 5.08 -1.34 -22.36
C ALA A 60 3.94 -1.23 -21.36
N SER A 61 2.69 -1.41 -21.79
CA SER A 61 1.55 -1.33 -20.87
C SER A 61 1.56 -2.44 -19.80
N PHE A 62 2.21 -3.59 -20.03
CA PHE A 62 2.41 -4.59 -19.00
C PHE A 62 3.46 -4.13 -17.98
N PHE A 63 4.64 -3.68 -18.43
CA PHE A 63 5.69 -3.18 -17.53
C PHE A 63 5.22 -1.96 -16.73
N ASP A 64 4.62 -0.95 -17.38
CA ASP A 64 4.06 0.23 -16.70
C ASP A 64 3.07 -0.15 -15.61
N ARG A 65 2.16 -1.09 -15.89
CA ARG A 65 1.19 -1.57 -14.90
C ARG A 65 1.85 -2.33 -13.75
N TYR A 66 2.80 -3.22 -14.03
CA TYR A 66 3.57 -3.94 -13.01
C TYR A 66 4.27 -2.94 -12.08
N PHE A 67 5.06 -2.03 -12.63
CA PHE A 67 5.87 -1.11 -11.84
C PHE A 67 5.04 -0.01 -11.16
N ALA A 68 3.94 0.45 -11.77
CA ALA A 68 2.99 1.35 -11.11
C ALA A 68 2.34 0.72 -9.89
N PHE A 69 1.94 -0.55 -9.96
CA PHE A 69 1.37 -1.29 -8.82
C PHE A 69 2.34 -1.33 -7.63
N HIS A 70 3.56 -1.81 -7.85
CA HIS A 70 4.60 -1.89 -6.83
C HIS A 70 5.00 -0.52 -6.26
N LEU A 71 5.20 0.49 -7.12
CA LEU A 71 5.57 1.86 -6.70
C LEU A 71 4.47 2.52 -5.85
N VAL A 72 3.20 2.41 -6.27
CA VAL A 72 2.09 3.05 -5.55
C VAL A 72 1.90 2.44 -4.16
N LEU A 73 1.99 1.11 -4.01
CA LEU A 73 1.91 0.50 -2.69
C LEU A 73 3.14 0.81 -1.82
N ALA A 74 4.36 0.84 -2.37
CA ALA A 74 5.54 1.29 -1.63
C ALA A 74 5.38 2.71 -1.06
N ARG A 75 4.81 3.64 -1.83
CA ARG A 75 4.50 5.01 -1.37
C ARG A 75 3.49 5.08 -0.22
N THR A 76 2.80 3.98 0.12
CA THR A 76 1.97 3.89 1.34
C THR A 76 2.73 3.33 2.54
N ALA A 77 3.80 2.57 2.30
CA ALA A 77 4.61 1.92 3.32
C ALA A 77 5.74 2.82 3.83
N PHE A 78 6.45 3.50 2.93
CA PHE A 78 7.61 4.34 3.25
C PHE A 78 7.80 5.47 2.24
N ARG A 79 8.57 6.49 2.62
CA ARG A 79 8.99 7.53 1.69
C ARG A 79 9.89 6.95 0.61
N VAL A 80 9.38 6.93 -0.62
CA VAL A 80 10.17 6.72 -1.84
C VAL A 80 10.81 8.06 -2.20
N ASN A 81 12.08 8.07 -2.61
CA ASN A 81 12.76 9.27 -3.13
C ASN A 81 11.99 9.82 -4.35
N GLU A 82 12.16 11.10 -4.71
CA GLU A 82 11.33 11.75 -5.73
C GLU A 82 11.40 11.07 -7.11
N THR A 83 10.45 10.16 -7.35
CA THR A 83 10.21 9.53 -8.63
C THR A 83 9.33 10.45 -9.47
N ASN A 84 9.84 10.96 -10.60
CA ASN A 84 9.03 11.67 -11.59
C ASN A 84 7.99 10.76 -12.27
N TYR A 85 8.00 9.46 -11.97
CA TYR A 85 7.02 8.50 -12.48
C TYR A 85 5.63 8.74 -11.89
N GLN A 86 4.71 9.14 -12.75
CA GLN A 86 3.28 9.11 -12.49
C GLN A 86 2.69 7.83 -13.12
N PRO A 87 1.90 7.03 -12.38
CA PRO A 87 1.08 5.99 -12.97
C PRO A 87 0.23 6.57 -14.11
N MET A 88 0.53 6.18 -15.33
CA MET A 88 -0.24 6.59 -16.50
C MET A 88 -1.54 5.78 -16.56
N PRO A 89 -2.67 6.39 -16.99
CA PRO A 89 -3.86 5.61 -17.28
C PRO A 89 -3.55 4.60 -18.40
N PRO A 90 -4.04 3.35 -18.29
CA PRO A 90 -3.80 2.34 -19.31
C PRO A 90 -4.39 2.80 -20.65
N PRO A 91 -3.76 2.45 -21.79
CA PRO A 91 -4.31 2.79 -23.09
C PRO A 91 -5.71 2.18 -23.23
N THR A 92 -6.65 2.96 -23.77
CA THR A 92 -8.10 2.68 -23.83
C THR A 92 -8.49 1.37 -24.53
N ASN A 93 -7.52 0.70 -25.16
CA ASN A 93 -7.70 -0.54 -25.90
C ASN A 93 -7.41 -1.81 -25.07
N LEU A 94 -6.83 -1.69 -23.87
CA LEU A 94 -6.39 -2.85 -23.06
C LEU A 94 -7.28 -3.15 -21.84
N LEU A 95 -8.07 -2.19 -21.35
CA LEU A 95 -9.11 -2.41 -20.35
C LEU A 95 -10.47 -1.97 -20.91
N GLN A 96 -11.52 -2.77 -20.66
CA GLN A 96 -12.89 -2.42 -21.04
C GLN A 96 -13.42 -1.22 -20.23
N SER A 97 -12.98 -1.10 -18.97
CA SER A 97 -13.21 0.05 -18.09
C SER A 97 -12.01 0.20 -17.13
N PRO A 98 -11.62 1.42 -16.73
CA PRO A 98 -10.64 1.62 -15.65
C PRO A 98 -11.11 1.07 -14.30
N ASP A 99 -12.42 0.87 -14.13
CA ASP A 99 -13.04 0.28 -12.94
C ASP A 99 -13.08 -1.25 -12.97
N THR A 100 -12.69 -1.89 -14.10
CA THR A 100 -12.53 -3.34 -14.16
C THR A 100 -11.38 -3.80 -13.27
N ILE A 101 -11.61 -4.84 -12.46
CA ILE A 101 -10.60 -5.48 -11.60
C ILE A 101 -9.49 -6.07 -12.48
N ASP A 102 -8.25 -5.64 -12.29
CA ASP A 102 -7.11 -6.24 -12.98
C ASP A 102 -6.72 -7.56 -12.27
N PRO A 103 -6.72 -8.72 -12.96
CA PRO A 103 -6.42 -10.01 -12.34
C PRO A 103 -4.98 -10.17 -11.81
N TYR A 104 -4.05 -9.32 -12.22
CA TYR A 104 -2.67 -9.29 -11.70
C TYR A 104 -2.55 -8.43 -10.43
N MET A 105 -3.38 -7.38 -10.28
CA MET A 105 -3.34 -6.48 -9.12
C MET A 105 -4.37 -6.81 -8.05
N GLY A 106 -5.42 -7.56 -8.41
CA GLY A 106 -6.54 -7.89 -7.51
C GLY A 106 -7.54 -6.75 -7.28
N PHE A 107 -7.37 -5.61 -7.94
CA PHE A 107 -8.27 -4.45 -7.87
C PHE A 107 -8.21 -3.61 -9.15
N SER A 108 -9.08 -2.60 -9.27
CA SER A 108 -9.20 -1.79 -10.49
C SER A 108 -8.12 -0.70 -10.61
N HIS A 109 -7.84 -0.27 -11.85
CA HIS A 109 -6.90 0.83 -12.08
C HIS A 109 -7.38 2.14 -11.45
N SER A 110 -8.70 2.39 -11.41
CA SER A 110 -9.29 3.51 -10.68
C SER A 110 -8.94 3.51 -9.19
N LEU A 111 -8.91 2.33 -8.54
CA LEU A 111 -8.47 2.23 -7.15
C LEU A 111 -6.97 2.53 -7.02
N LEU A 112 -6.12 2.05 -7.94
CA LEU A 112 -4.69 2.37 -7.94
C LEU A 112 -4.44 3.89 -7.98
N LEU A 113 -5.15 4.60 -8.85
CA LEU A 113 -5.02 6.06 -8.97
C LEU A 113 -5.50 6.78 -7.70
N LEU A 114 -6.54 6.27 -7.04
CA LEU A 114 -6.98 6.79 -5.73
C LEU A 114 -5.93 6.53 -4.64
N ILE A 115 -5.36 5.33 -4.54
CA ILE A 115 -4.29 5.00 -3.59
C ILE A 115 -3.07 5.90 -3.83
N ASN A 116 -2.67 6.15 -5.08
CA ASN A 116 -1.58 7.06 -5.41
C ASN A 116 -1.85 8.51 -4.98
N GLN A 117 -3.09 9.00 -5.16
CA GLN A 117 -3.52 10.33 -4.71
C GLN A 117 -3.48 10.44 -3.18
N ILE A 118 -3.93 9.40 -2.47
CA ILE A 118 -3.91 9.30 -1.00
C ILE A 118 -2.46 9.26 -0.49
N ALA A 119 -1.60 8.43 -1.08
CA ALA A 119 -0.17 8.40 -0.78
C ALA A 119 0.49 9.77 -1.02
N GLY A 120 0.08 10.50 -2.06
CA GLY A 120 0.51 11.89 -2.30
C GLY A 120 0.18 12.85 -1.15
N LEU A 121 -0.92 12.64 -0.42
CA LEU A 121 -1.26 13.45 0.77
C LEU A 121 -0.32 13.18 1.95
N ALA A 122 0.21 11.96 2.10
CA ALA A 122 1.09 11.59 3.20
C ALA A 122 2.43 12.33 3.18
N TRP A 123 2.93 12.67 1.98
CA TRP A 123 4.28 13.20 1.75
C TRP A 123 4.34 14.67 1.30
N LYS A 124 3.23 15.42 1.40
CA LYS A 124 3.23 16.88 1.20
C LYS A 124 4.22 17.57 2.17
N PRO A 125 4.76 18.76 1.86
CA PRO A 125 5.54 19.54 2.81
C PRO A 125 4.79 19.78 4.12
N ALA A 126 5.51 19.85 5.26
CA ALA A 126 4.89 19.91 6.58
C ALA A 126 3.86 21.07 6.75
N ASP A 127 4.10 22.21 6.09
CA ASP A 127 3.20 23.37 6.15
C ASP A 127 1.94 23.18 5.28
N GLU A 128 2.04 22.45 4.17
CA GLU A 128 0.88 22.00 3.40
C GLU A 128 0.09 20.90 4.11
N ILE A 129 0.75 20.00 4.85
CA ILE A 129 0.07 18.98 5.67
C ILE A 129 -0.77 19.64 6.77
N LYS A 130 -0.21 20.63 7.48
CA LYS A 130 -0.96 21.45 8.47
C LYS A 130 -2.14 22.18 7.83
N SER A 131 -1.98 22.64 6.59
CA SER A 131 -3.04 23.29 5.81
C SER A 131 -3.92 22.32 5.00
N MET A 132 -3.78 20.99 5.14
CA MET A 132 -4.47 20.01 4.30
C MET A 132 -5.98 20.00 4.59
N ARG A 133 -6.70 20.75 3.76
CA ARG A 133 -8.11 21.10 3.92
C ARG A 133 -9.02 19.89 3.71
N ALA A 134 -10.22 19.95 4.29
CA ALA A 134 -11.30 19.01 3.99
C ALA A 134 -11.62 18.94 2.47
N THR A 135 -11.35 20.01 1.71
CA THR A 135 -11.49 20.05 0.25
C THR A 135 -10.59 19.07 -0.50
N ASP A 136 -9.46 18.66 0.07
CA ASP A 136 -8.54 17.69 -0.55
C ASP A 136 -8.98 16.24 -0.24
N VAL A 137 -9.49 16.03 0.98
CA VAL A 137 -9.81 14.70 1.54
C VAL A 137 -11.21 14.22 1.17
N LEU A 138 -12.23 15.08 1.29
CA LEU A 138 -13.64 14.71 1.06
C LEU A 138 -13.96 14.25 -0.37
N PRO A 139 -13.29 14.75 -1.45
CA PRO A 139 -13.47 14.18 -2.78
C PRO A 139 -12.87 12.78 -2.92
N LEU A 140 -11.70 12.51 -2.32
CA LEU A 140 -11.08 11.18 -2.35
C LEU A 140 -11.92 10.17 -1.58
N ARG A 141 -12.38 10.55 -0.38
CA ARG A 141 -13.26 9.72 0.45
C ARG A 141 -14.54 9.34 -0.29
N ARG A 142 -15.28 10.31 -0.84
CA ARG A 142 -16.51 10.04 -1.61
C ARG A 142 -16.26 9.17 -2.85
N ARG A 143 -15.12 9.36 -3.53
CA ARG A 143 -14.73 8.52 -4.68
C ARG A 143 -14.40 7.09 -4.27
N LEU A 144 -13.78 6.86 -3.10
CA LEU A 144 -13.57 5.51 -2.56
C LEU A 144 -14.89 4.87 -2.10
N GLU A 145 -15.74 5.62 -1.40
CA GLU A 145 -17.03 5.15 -0.89
C GLU A 145 -17.95 4.69 -2.02
N GLY A 146 -17.99 5.44 -3.13
CA GLY A 146 -18.78 5.12 -4.33
C GLY A 146 -18.01 4.43 -5.47
N LEU A 147 -16.83 3.85 -5.24
CA LEU A 147 -16.12 3.08 -6.26
C LEU A 147 -16.69 1.66 -6.35
N GLU A 148 -17.46 1.39 -7.41
CA GLU A 148 -17.87 0.05 -7.80
C GLU A 148 -16.81 -0.57 -8.72
N GLN A 149 -16.22 -1.69 -8.32
CA GLN A 149 -15.20 -2.39 -9.10
C GLN A 149 -15.85 -3.55 -9.87
N VAL A 150 -15.62 -3.60 -11.18
CA VAL A 150 -16.33 -4.49 -12.11
C VAL A 150 -15.50 -5.75 -12.39
N LEU A 151 -16.12 -6.93 -12.36
CA LEU A 151 -15.45 -8.18 -12.74
C LEU A 151 -15.12 -8.19 -14.26
N PRO A 152 -13.99 -8.78 -14.69
CA PRO A 152 -13.73 -9.04 -16.10
C PRO A 152 -14.84 -9.91 -16.72
N SER A 153 -15.16 -9.71 -18.00
CA SER A 153 -16.36 -10.34 -18.65
C SER A 153 -16.40 -11.86 -18.56
N GLN A 154 -15.23 -12.51 -18.45
CA GLN A 154 -15.05 -13.94 -18.27
C GLN A 154 -15.34 -14.46 -16.83
N CYS A 155 -15.87 -13.63 -15.94
CA CYS A 155 -16.10 -13.95 -14.53
C CYS A 155 -17.52 -13.53 -14.11
N GLU A 156 -18.46 -14.48 -14.09
CA GLU A 156 -19.90 -14.21 -13.91
C GLU A 156 -20.38 -14.15 -12.45
N ASP A 157 -19.61 -14.65 -11.47
CA ASP A 157 -20.04 -14.74 -10.06
C ASP A 157 -19.53 -13.55 -9.21
N PRO A 158 -20.43 -12.71 -8.65
CA PRO A 158 -20.06 -11.59 -7.77
C PRO A 158 -19.43 -12.02 -6.42
N ASN A 159 -19.60 -13.28 -5.99
CA ASN A 159 -19.01 -13.83 -4.77
C ASN A 159 -17.59 -14.41 -5.01
N THR A 160 -16.99 -14.10 -6.17
CA THR A 160 -15.64 -14.55 -6.52
C THR A 160 -14.54 -13.97 -5.64
N GLU A 161 -13.46 -14.73 -5.55
CA GLU A 161 -12.24 -14.41 -4.81
C GLU A 161 -11.71 -13.02 -5.21
N CYS A 162 -11.74 -12.71 -6.51
CA CYS A 162 -11.36 -11.41 -7.07
C CYS A 162 -12.18 -10.23 -6.51
N ALA A 163 -13.51 -10.35 -6.41
CA ALA A 163 -14.36 -9.28 -5.88
C ALA A 163 -14.07 -9.00 -4.40
N ALA A 164 -13.83 -10.06 -3.60
CA ALA A 164 -13.49 -9.92 -2.20
C ALA A 164 -12.08 -9.33 -1.98
N ILE A 165 -11.10 -9.64 -2.83
CA ILE A 165 -9.77 -9.02 -2.80
C ILE A 165 -9.86 -7.53 -3.19
N ALA A 166 -10.64 -7.22 -4.22
CA ALA A 166 -10.86 -5.85 -4.68
C ALA A 166 -11.52 -4.99 -3.59
N GLU A 167 -12.52 -5.53 -2.88
CA GLU A 167 -13.18 -4.85 -1.76
C GLU A 167 -12.26 -4.70 -0.54
N ALA A 168 -11.48 -5.73 -0.19
CA ALA A 168 -10.48 -5.62 0.88
C ALA A 168 -9.47 -4.48 0.60
N ASN A 169 -9.01 -4.33 -0.64
CA ASN A 169 -8.16 -3.22 -1.05
C ASN A 169 -8.90 -1.86 -0.99
N ARG A 170 -10.18 -1.79 -1.39
CA ARG A 170 -10.96 -0.53 -1.28
C ARG A 170 -11.11 -0.08 0.17
N LEU A 171 -11.37 -1.03 1.08
CA LEU A 171 -11.40 -0.79 2.53
C LEU A 171 -10.02 -0.39 3.07
N GLY A 172 -8.94 -1.00 2.58
CA GLY A 172 -7.56 -0.62 2.90
C GLY A 172 -7.23 0.84 2.52
N ALA A 173 -7.73 1.30 1.37
CA ALA A 173 -7.57 2.68 0.94
C ALA A 173 -8.35 3.69 1.81
N LEU A 174 -9.53 3.32 2.29
CA LEU A 174 -10.29 4.11 3.28
C LEU A 174 -9.55 4.17 4.62
N LEU A 175 -9.02 3.05 5.11
CA LEU A 175 -8.22 2.98 6.33
C LEU A 175 -6.93 3.82 6.23
N LEU A 176 -6.23 3.78 5.10
CA LEU A 176 -5.04 4.61 4.87
C LEU A 176 -5.39 6.11 4.86
N LEU A 177 -6.47 6.49 4.18
CA LEU A 177 -6.91 7.89 4.12
C LEU A 177 -7.28 8.41 5.53
N HIS A 178 -7.92 7.57 6.34
CA HIS A 178 -8.19 7.85 7.74
C HIS A 178 -6.90 8.07 8.54
N GLU A 179 -5.93 7.15 8.45
CA GLU A 179 -4.65 7.25 9.19
C GLU A 179 -3.86 8.54 8.85
N ILE A 180 -3.83 8.91 7.57
CA ILE A 180 -3.19 10.15 7.11
C ILE A 180 -3.88 11.39 7.71
N CYS A 181 -5.18 11.32 8.00
CA CYS A 181 -5.96 12.39 8.60
C CYS A 181 -5.81 12.45 10.12
N SER A 182 -5.95 11.33 10.84
CA SER A 182 -5.83 11.32 12.31
C SER A 182 -4.43 11.71 12.81
N ASN A 183 -3.38 11.45 12.04
CA ASN A 183 -2.01 11.93 12.33
C ASN A 183 -1.87 13.47 12.31
N LYS A 184 -2.92 14.24 11.99
CA LYS A 184 -2.99 15.71 12.17
C LYS A 184 -3.42 16.12 13.59
N SER A 185 -4.21 15.26 14.27
CA SER A 185 -4.96 15.61 15.47
C SER A 185 -4.07 15.82 16.71
N VAL A 186 -2.89 15.19 16.74
CA VAL A 186 -1.90 15.28 17.83
C VAL A 186 -1.39 16.72 18.08
N THR A 187 -1.49 17.62 17.09
CA THR A 187 -1.10 19.03 17.23
C THR A 187 -2.26 20.01 17.54
N ALA A 188 -3.50 19.54 17.60
CA ALA A 188 -4.67 20.37 17.90
C ALA A 188 -5.01 20.33 19.41
N ILE A 189 -4.56 21.34 20.15
CA ILE A 189 -4.92 21.51 21.56
C ILE A 189 -6.46 21.61 21.67
N ASN A 190 -7.05 20.70 22.47
CA ASN A 190 -8.49 20.48 22.71
C ASN A 190 -9.24 19.59 21.68
N SER A 191 -9.20 18.26 21.84
CA SER A 191 -10.43 17.46 21.61
C SER A 191 -10.44 16.04 22.23
N ALA A 192 -10.73 15.94 23.54
CA ALA A 192 -11.05 14.65 24.17
C ALA A 192 -12.34 13.99 23.62
N TYR A 193 -13.11 14.69 22.76
CA TYR A 193 -14.40 14.23 22.23
C TYR A 193 -14.36 13.88 20.72
N CYS A 194 -13.35 14.33 19.96
CA CYS A 194 -13.17 13.91 18.55
C CYS A 194 -12.33 12.65 18.41
N HIS A 195 -11.41 12.37 19.36
CA HIS A 195 -10.59 11.16 19.31
C HIS A 195 -11.41 9.86 19.40
N SER A 196 -12.58 9.86 20.04
CA SER A 196 -13.46 8.69 20.11
C SER A 196 -14.06 8.33 18.75
N ALA A 197 -14.65 9.29 18.04
CA ALA A 197 -15.31 9.05 16.75
C ALA A 197 -14.32 8.65 15.64
N GLU A 198 -13.15 9.29 15.57
CA GLU A 198 -12.08 8.87 14.65
C GLU A 198 -11.54 7.47 15.01
N SER A 199 -11.39 7.15 16.30
CA SER A 199 -10.97 5.81 16.72
C SER A 199 -12.00 4.73 16.39
N GLU A 200 -13.29 5.05 16.42
CA GLU A 200 -14.39 4.13 16.10
C GLU A 200 -14.44 3.81 14.60
N GLU A 201 -14.36 4.83 13.73
CA GLU A 201 -14.30 4.63 12.27
C GLU A 201 -13.06 3.83 11.84
N LYS A 202 -11.89 4.11 12.43
CA LYS A 202 -10.67 3.32 12.22
C LYS A 202 -10.87 1.85 12.59
N SER A 203 -11.43 1.56 13.78
CA SER A 203 -11.69 0.19 14.22
C SER A 203 -12.74 -0.50 13.33
N GLN A 204 -13.74 0.23 12.83
CA GLN A 204 -14.71 -0.31 11.88
C GLN A 204 -14.03 -0.80 10.60
N TYR A 205 -13.13 -0.01 9.99
CA TYR A 205 -12.40 -0.45 8.80
C TYR A 205 -11.47 -1.65 9.07
N VAL A 206 -10.76 -1.67 10.20
CA VAL A 206 -9.95 -2.83 10.63
C VAL A 206 -10.81 -4.08 10.73
N LYS A 207 -11.95 -4.00 11.44
CA LYS A 207 -12.89 -5.12 11.62
C LYS A 207 -13.50 -5.58 10.30
N LEU A 208 -13.85 -4.68 9.38
CA LEU A 208 -14.36 -5.02 8.05
C LEU A 208 -13.31 -5.78 7.22
N ILE A 209 -12.06 -5.29 7.15
CA ILE A 209 -10.97 -5.95 6.41
C ILE A 209 -10.70 -7.34 6.98
N LEU A 210 -10.50 -7.46 8.30
CA LEU A 210 -10.17 -8.74 8.92
C LEU A 210 -11.31 -9.76 8.77
N ASN A 211 -12.56 -9.36 8.96
CA ASN A 211 -13.70 -10.27 8.81
C ASN A 211 -13.89 -10.71 7.34
N LEU A 212 -13.75 -9.80 6.37
CA LEU A 212 -13.86 -10.13 4.93
C LEU A 212 -12.78 -11.13 4.51
N ILE A 213 -11.53 -10.90 4.90
CA ILE A 213 -10.42 -11.82 4.58
C ILE A 213 -10.64 -13.16 5.29
N LEU A 214 -11.03 -13.18 6.57
CA LEU A 214 -11.32 -14.43 7.30
C LEU A 214 -12.45 -15.26 6.68
N GLU A 215 -13.54 -14.62 6.24
CA GLU A 215 -14.68 -15.30 5.63
C GLU A 215 -14.30 -15.91 4.26
N LYS A 216 -13.51 -15.18 3.45
CA LYS A 216 -13.20 -15.55 2.07
C LYS A 216 -11.83 -16.21 1.90
N LYS A 217 -11.05 -16.42 2.97
CA LYS A 217 -9.65 -16.91 2.91
C LYS A 217 -9.46 -18.16 2.06
N GLY A 218 -10.31 -19.18 2.23
CA GLY A 218 -10.19 -20.46 1.52
C GLY A 218 -10.33 -20.35 0.00
N ASN A 219 -10.91 -19.24 -0.47
CA ASN A 219 -10.97 -18.83 -1.86
C ASN A 219 -9.75 -17.95 -2.21
N MET A 220 -9.54 -16.84 -1.48
CA MET A 220 -8.42 -15.90 -1.72
C MET A 220 -7.06 -16.59 -1.87
N MET A 221 -6.79 -17.63 -1.07
CA MET A 221 -5.53 -18.39 -1.08
C MET A 221 -5.27 -19.24 -2.32
N ARG A 222 -6.24 -19.34 -3.24
CA ARG A 222 -6.11 -20.07 -4.51
C ARG A 222 -5.61 -19.18 -5.64
N THR A 223 -5.84 -17.88 -5.53
CA THR A 223 -5.43 -16.88 -6.52
C THR A 223 -3.91 -16.70 -6.58
N ALA A 224 -3.45 -15.91 -7.55
CA ALA A 224 -2.07 -15.44 -7.64
C ALA A 224 -1.83 -14.11 -6.90
N VAL A 225 -2.87 -13.49 -6.33
CA VAL A 225 -2.83 -12.13 -5.77
C VAL A 225 -3.33 -12.12 -4.35
N LEU A 226 -2.54 -11.57 -3.44
CA LEU A 226 -2.86 -11.60 -2.03
C LEU A 226 -3.35 -10.22 -1.55
N PRO A 227 -4.40 -10.12 -0.71
CA PRO A 227 -4.75 -8.87 -0.03
C PRO A 227 -3.76 -8.57 1.13
N LEU A 228 -2.45 -8.65 0.85
CA LEU A 228 -1.39 -8.43 1.82
C LEU A 228 -1.36 -6.97 2.29
N TRP A 229 -1.48 -6.02 1.37
CA TRP A 229 -1.54 -4.59 1.68
C TRP A 229 -2.68 -4.19 2.65
N PRO A 230 -3.97 -4.49 2.39
CA PRO A 230 -5.02 -4.12 3.32
C PRO A 230 -4.94 -4.91 4.64
N LEU A 231 -4.50 -6.17 4.61
CA LEU A 231 -4.24 -6.95 5.83
C LEU A 231 -3.11 -6.35 6.67
N PHE A 232 -2.04 -5.87 6.03
CA PHE A 232 -0.93 -5.20 6.69
C PHE A 232 -1.35 -3.88 7.34
N LEU A 233 -2.13 -3.05 6.61
CA LEU A 233 -2.69 -1.83 7.18
C LEU A 233 -3.62 -2.13 8.36
N ALA A 234 -4.51 -3.12 8.23
CA ALA A 234 -5.38 -3.56 9.31
C ALA A 234 -4.57 -4.07 10.52
N GLY A 235 -3.52 -4.86 10.30
CA GLY A 235 -2.62 -5.36 11.35
C GLY A 235 -1.85 -4.24 12.06
N CYS A 236 -1.29 -3.28 11.32
CA CYS A 236 -0.64 -2.10 11.90
C CYS A 236 -1.63 -1.21 12.67
N CYS A 237 -2.90 -1.18 12.25
CA CYS A 237 -3.95 -0.39 12.88
C CYS A 237 -4.63 -1.10 14.07
N ALA A 238 -4.57 -2.43 14.14
CA ALA A 238 -5.16 -3.25 15.20
C ALA A 238 -4.74 -2.78 16.60
N PHE A 239 -5.71 -2.77 17.51
CA PHE A 239 -5.55 -2.34 18.90
C PHE A 239 -6.13 -3.35 19.89
N GLU A 240 -7.27 -3.96 19.57
CA GLU A 240 -7.87 -5.02 20.37
C GLU A 240 -7.09 -6.33 20.25
N GLU A 241 -7.01 -7.12 21.32
CA GLU A 241 -6.27 -8.39 21.31
C GLU A 241 -6.93 -9.39 20.34
N GLU A 242 -8.25 -9.35 20.23
CA GLU A 242 -9.06 -10.11 19.28
C GLU A 242 -8.70 -9.75 17.82
N GLU A 243 -8.39 -8.49 17.52
CA GLU A 243 -7.90 -8.07 16.21
C GLU A 243 -6.49 -8.61 15.96
N ARG A 244 -5.58 -8.52 16.94
CA ARG A 244 -4.20 -9.03 16.85
C ARG A 244 -4.16 -10.55 16.63
N VAL A 245 -5.00 -11.31 17.34
CA VAL A 245 -5.14 -12.77 17.17
C VAL A 245 -5.62 -13.12 15.76
N LYS A 246 -6.62 -12.40 15.22
CA LYS A 246 -7.07 -12.58 13.82
C LYS A 246 -5.96 -12.31 12.81
N VAL A 247 -5.17 -11.25 13.02
CA VAL A 247 -4.02 -10.91 12.17
C VAL A 247 -2.96 -12.01 12.23
N MET A 248 -2.57 -12.47 13.42
CA MET A 248 -1.63 -13.58 13.60
C MET A 248 -2.08 -14.84 12.85
N GLN A 249 -3.33 -15.25 13.01
CA GLN A 249 -3.90 -16.44 12.34
C GLN A 249 -3.88 -16.31 10.81
N LEU A 250 -4.28 -15.13 10.28
CA LEU A 250 -4.22 -14.89 8.85
C LEU A 250 -2.78 -14.95 8.34
N PHE A 251 -1.82 -14.31 8.99
CA PHE A 251 -0.41 -14.35 8.56
C PHE A 251 0.21 -15.75 8.65
N GLU A 252 -0.12 -16.56 9.66
CA GLU A 252 0.34 -17.94 9.77
C GLU A 252 -0.18 -18.82 8.61
N GLU A 253 -1.46 -18.68 8.26
CA GLU A 253 -2.04 -19.37 7.08
C GLU A 253 -1.42 -18.90 5.76
N LEU A 254 -0.97 -17.65 5.69
CA LEU A 254 -0.30 -17.08 4.52
C LEU A 254 1.16 -17.53 4.37
N GLU A 255 1.92 -17.59 5.47
CA GLU A 255 3.30 -18.08 5.46
C GLU A 255 3.38 -19.57 5.12
N GLY A 256 2.38 -20.36 5.53
CA GLY A 256 2.21 -21.76 5.11
C GLY A 256 2.02 -21.93 3.59
N ILE A 257 1.58 -20.88 2.89
CA ILE A 257 1.56 -20.80 1.43
C ILE A 257 2.87 -20.17 0.99
N HIS A 258 3.92 -20.99 0.83
CA HIS A 258 5.30 -20.60 0.49
C HIS A 258 5.51 -19.94 -0.90
N ARG A 259 4.51 -19.22 -1.43
CA ARG A 259 4.55 -18.46 -2.69
C ARG A 259 5.06 -17.02 -2.52
N PHE A 260 4.89 -16.44 -1.33
CA PHE A 260 5.00 -14.99 -1.11
C PHE A 260 6.01 -14.67 0.01
N GLY A 261 7.30 -14.52 -0.32
CA GLY A 261 8.33 -14.24 0.69
C GLY A 261 8.21 -12.86 1.35
N ASN A 262 7.41 -11.94 0.83
CA ASN A 262 7.12 -10.65 1.46
C ASN A 262 6.11 -10.72 2.63
N VAL A 263 5.44 -11.86 2.85
CA VAL A 263 4.49 -12.06 3.96
C VAL A 263 5.17 -12.04 5.33
N ALA A 264 6.22 -12.83 5.54
CA ALA A 264 6.91 -12.91 6.84
C ALA A 264 7.59 -11.57 7.25
N PRO A 265 8.29 -10.85 6.35
CA PRO A 265 8.77 -9.49 6.63
C PRO A 265 7.64 -8.51 6.97
N ALA A 266 6.48 -8.59 6.30
CA ALA A 266 5.32 -7.78 6.65
C ALA A 266 4.83 -8.05 8.07
N MET A 267 4.82 -9.33 8.49
CA MET A 267 4.40 -9.72 9.83
C MET A 267 5.37 -9.26 10.93
N GLU A 268 6.69 -9.30 10.68
CA GLU A 268 7.68 -8.78 11.64
C GLU A 268 7.58 -7.24 11.81
N VAL A 269 7.26 -6.51 10.74
CA VAL A 269 6.96 -5.07 10.83
C VAL A 269 5.71 -4.82 11.69
N ILE A 270 4.63 -5.59 11.51
CA ILE A 270 3.41 -5.47 12.34
C ILE A 270 3.72 -5.77 13.81
N LYS A 271 4.43 -6.86 14.11
CA LYS A 271 4.87 -7.21 15.47
C LYS A 271 5.71 -6.09 16.11
N MET A 272 6.58 -5.43 15.31
CA MET A 272 7.35 -4.27 15.78
C MET A 272 6.47 -3.06 16.08
N VAL A 273 5.46 -2.76 15.24
CA VAL A 273 4.46 -1.70 15.51
C VAL A 273 3.69 -1.97 16.82
N TRP A 274 3.28 -3.22 17.07
CA TRP A 274 2.60 -3.58 18.32
C TRP A 274 3.52 -3.39 19.54
N ARG A 275 4.77 -3.88 19.48
CA ARG A 275 5.78 -3.67 20.54
C ARG A 275 5.98 -2.19 20.88
N GLN A 276 6.05 -1.33 19.86
CA GLN A 276 6.22 0.12 20.05
C GLN A 276 5.02 0.75 20.77
N LYS A 277 3.78 0.43 20.35
CA LYS A 277 2.55 0.89 21.00
C LYS A 277 2.43 0.39 22.45
N ASP A 278 2.77 -0.87 22.69
CA ASP A 278 2.65 -1.48 24.02
C ASP A 278 3.67 -0.89 25.01
N LEU A 279 4.86 -0.51 24.52
CA LEU A 279 5.87 0.22 25.29
C LEU A 279 5.44 1.67 25.58
N SER A 280 4.89 2.39 24.59
CA SER A 280 4.46 3.79 24.81
C SER A 280 3.36 3.89 25.86
N VAL A 281 2.37 2.99 25.83
CA VAL A 281 1.29 2.91 26.84
C VAL A 281 1.83 2.57 28.23
N GLN A 282 2.89 1.75 28.34
CA GLN A 282 3.53 1.47 29.62
C GLN A 282 4.27 2.70 30.16
N ASP A 283 4.95 3.47 29.31
CA ASP A 283 5.69 4.65 29.73
C ASP A 283 4.78 5.83 30.09
N GLU A 284 3.67 6.02 29.39
CA GLU A 284 2.60 6.94 29.80
C GLU A 284 2.08 6.60 31.21
N ARG A 285 1.72 5.33 31.45
CA ARG A 285 1.27 4.85 32.78
C ARG A 285 2.32 4.99 33.90
N LYS A 286 3.62 5.07 33.57
CA LYS A 286 4.69 5.37 34.53
C LYS A 286 4.83 6.87 34.77
N ARG A 287 4.70 7.69 33.72
CA ARG A 287 4.74 9.16 33.77
C ARG A 287 3.54 9.73 34.54
N GLU A 288 2.33 9.20 34.35
CA GLU A 288 1.14 9.62 35.11
C GLU A 288 1.29 9.43 36.63
N LYS A 289 2.07 8.42 37.04
CA LYS A 289 2.39 8.13 38.45
C LYS A 289 3.52 9.02 39.02
N SER A 290 4.13 9.88 38.20
CA SER A 290 5.36 10.62 38.51
C SER A 290 5.25 12.09 38.06
N ARG A 291 4.99 13.03 38.97
CA ARG A 291 4.95 14.48 38.67
C ARG A 291 6.07 15.23 39.41
N PRO A 292 6.65 16.30 38.84
CA PRO A 292 7.14 16.49 37.46
C PRO A 292 8.64 16.94 37.51
N ILE A 293 9.34 17.56 36.56
CA ILE A 293 9.08 18.13 35.22
C ILE A 293 10.37 17.94 34.37
N GLU A 294 10.29 17.52 33.10
CA GLU A 294 11.06 18.11 31.97
C GLU A 294 10.61 17.52 30.63
N MET A 295 10.32 18.39 29.65
CA MET A 295 10.00 17.99 28.27
C MET A 295 11.27 18.03 27.41
N SER A 296 11.97 16.90 27.31
CA SER A 296 12.78 16.65 26.12
C SER A 296 11.83 16.29 24.97
N ILE A 297 11.52 17.27 24.12
CA ILE A 297 10.93 17.00 22.81
C ILE A 297 12.06 16.40 21.97
N ASP A 298 12.16 15.07 21.98
CA ASP A 298 13.12 14.38 21.13
C ASP A 298 12.62 14.46 19.68
N TYR A 299 13.25 15.33 18.89
CA TYR A 299 12.94 15.56 17.49
C TYR A 299 13.50 14.41 16.64
N GLN A 300 13.00 13.19 16.87
CA GLN A 300 13.28 12.01 16.05
C GLN A 300 11.99 11.28 15.66
N ASN A 301 11.21 11.90 14.78
CA ASN A 301 10.36 11.11 13.88
C ASN A 301 10.17 11.82 12.53
N GLU A 302 11.14 11.58 11.63
CA GLU A 302 10.94 11.83 10.20
C GLU A 302 9.95 10.83 9.57
N ALA A 303 9.64 9.73 10.27
CA ALA A 303 8.68 8.73 9.82
C ALA A 303 7.24 9.25 9.95
N ARG A 304 6.48 9.15 8.84
CA ARG A 304 5.08 9.59 8.74
C ARG A 304 4.11 8.59 9.38
N PHE A 305 4.49 7.32 9.43
CA PHE A 305 3.68 6.21 9.91
C PHE A 305 4.43 5.37 10.94
N SER A 306 3.69 4.71 11.84
CA SER A 306 4.25 3.78 12.83
C SER A 306 5.00 2.62 12.17
N TRP A 307 4.48 2.10 11.05
CA TRP A 307 5.14 1.04 10.29
C TRP A 307 6.42 1.50 9.56
N GLU A 308 6.50 2.76 9.16
CA GLU A 308 7.74 3.32 8.60
C GLU A 308 8.83 3.43 9.68
N HIS A 309 8.45 3.88 10.88
CA HIS A 309 9.35 3.90 12.03
C HIS A 309 9.80 2.46 12.41
N ALA A 310 8.88 1.50 12.41
CA ALA A 310 9.19 0.08 12.63
C ALA A 310 10.15 -0.50 11.57
N MET A 311 9.95 -0.20 10.28
CA MET A 311 10.88 -0.61 9.21
C MET A 311 12.27 0.03 9.36
N SER A 312 12.34 1.29 9.83
CA SER A 312 13.61 1.94 10.16
C SER A 312 14.34 1.19 11.28
N MET A 313 13.64 0.90 12.38
CA MET A 313 14.16 0.15 13.53
C MET A 313 14.58 -1.29 13.22
N LEU A 314 14.01 -1.91 12.19
CA LEU A 314 14.40 -3.23 11.68
C LEU A 314 15.64 -3.21 10.76
N GLY A 315 16.28 -2.04 10.58
CA GLY A 315 17.47 -1.88 9.73
C GLY A 315 17.17 -1.25 8.37
N GLY A 316 16.18 -0.36 8.29
CA GLY A 316 15.84 0.38 7.07
C GLY A 316 15.12 -0.46 6.01
N TRP A 317 14.28 -1.41 6.42
CA TRP A 317 13.55 -2.29 5.51
C TRP A 317 12.69 -1.51 4.50
N LYS A 318 12.49 -2.10 3.32
CA LYS A 318 11.68 -1.55 2.23
C LYS A 318 10.72 -2.63 1.75
N LEU A 319 9.61 -2.75 2.45
CA LEU A 319 8.63 -3.82 2.24
C LEU A 319 7.78 -3.58 0.98
N SER A 320 7.71 -4.56 0.08
CA SER A 320 6.65 -4.60 -0.94
C SER A 320 5.40 -5.28 -0.37
N LEU A 321 4.26 -4.61 -0.47
CA LEU A 321 2.96 -5.06 0.06
C LEU A 321 2.02 -5.64 -1.02
N THR A 322 2.55 -5.86 -2.22
CA THR A 322 1.89 -6.50 -3.37
C THR A 322 1.80 -8.02 -3.23
#